data_AF-A0A8I1NCW3-F1
#
_entry.id   AF-A0A8I1NCW3-F1
#
_cell.length_a   1.000
_cell.length_b   1.000
_cell.length_c   1.000
_cell.angle_alpha   90.00
_cell.angle_beta   90.00
_cell.angle_gamma   90.00
#
_symmetry.space_group_name_H-M   'P 1'
#
loop_
_entity.id
_entity.type
_entity.pdbx_description
1 polymer ?
#
loop_
_entity_poly.entity_id
_entity_poly.type
_entity_poly.pdbx_seq_one_letter_code
_entity_poly.pdbx_strand_id
1 'polypeptide(L)'
;MSLARLIHELGQRCVPVAVPPTLAKALGASLDELIGEPVGAAKKRGPAPKPQQHMERISQLPKPRQRMVMEMLELALAQQGRQ
;
A
#
# COMPACT_ATOMS: atom_id res chain seq x y z
N MET A 1 45.80 -1.65 -17.93
CA MET A 1 45.00 -1.81 -16.68
C MET A 1 43.61 -1.28 -16.97
N SER A 2 42.61 -2.17 -16.97
CA SER A 2 41.29 -1.92 -17.59
C SER A 2 40.42 -0.99 -16.74
N LEU A 3 40.05 0.16 -17.32
CA LEU A 3 39.13 1.17 -16.77
C LEU A 3 37.78 0.61 -16.32
N ALA A 4 37.36 -0.56 -16.82
CA ALA A 4 36.10 -1.20 -16.48
C ALA A 4 36.00 -1.61 -14.99
N ARG A 5 37.12 -1.88 -14.33
CA ARG A 5 37.13 -2.28 -12.91
C ARG A 5 36.85 -1.10 -11.98
N LEU A 6 37.35 0.09 -12.31
CA LEU A 6 37.21 1.29 -11.48
C LEU A 6 35.75 1.78 -11.42
N ILE A 7 35.00 1.59 -12.51
CA ILE A 7 33.60 1.99 -12.61
C ILE A 7 32.71 1.18 -11.66
N HIS A 8 33.03 -0.10 -11.43
CA HIS A 8 32.29 -0.93 -10.49
C HIS A 8 32.56 -0.52 -9.04
N GLU A 9 33.80 -0.20 -8.70
CA GLU A 9 34.21 0.18 -7.34
C GLU A 9 33.72 1.59 -6.93
N LEU A 10 33.56 2.50 -7.90
CA LEU A 10 33.06 3.86 -7.68
C LEU A 10 31.53 3.99 -7.82
N GLY A 11 30.82 2.89 -8.11
CA GLY A 11 29.36 2.90 -8.31
C GLY A 11 28.87 3.66 -9.56
N GLN A 12 29.76 4.13 -10.42
CA GLN A 12 29.43 4.99 -11.56
C GLN A 12 29.02 4.20 -12.82
N ARG A 13 28.11 3.21 -12.68
CA ARG A 13 27.49 2.61 -13.86
C ARG A 13 26.36 3.52 -14.32
N CYS A 14 26.56 4.22 -15.43
CA CYS A 14 25.49 4.92 -16.13
C CYS A 14 24.48 3.86 -16.64
N VAL A 15 23.36 3.70 -15.95
CA VAL A 15 22.26 2.85 -16.39
C VAL A 15 21.41 3.66 -17.37
N PRO A 16 21.10 3.15 -18.58
CA PRO A 16 20.19 3.85 -19.49
C PRO A 16 18.83 4.08 -18.81
N VAL A 17 18.27 5.28 -18.95
CA VAL A 17 17.03 5.71 -18.25
C VAL A 17 15.82 4.78 -18.45
N ALA A 18 15.80 3.97 -19.51
CA ALA A 18 14.73 3.02 -19.81
C ALA A 18 14.86 1.64 -19.11
N VAL A 19 16.01 1.33 -18.52
CA VAL A 19 16.30 0.02 -17.88
C VAL A 19 15.71 -0.11 -16.46
N PRO A 20 15.70 0.92 -15.60
CA PRO A 20 15.20 0.82 -14.22
C PRO A 20 13.75 0.31 -14.10
N PRO A 21 12.77 0.76 -14.91
CA PRO A 21 11.39 0.23 -14.82
C PRO A 21 11.29 -1.28 -15.12
N THR A 22 12.13 -1.79 -16.03
CA THR A 22 12.17 -3.21 -16.37
C THR A 22 12.81 -4.03 -15.26
N LEU A 23 13.88 -3.51 -14.63
CA LEU A 23 14.52 -4.15 -13.48
C LEU A 23 13.60 -4.19 -12.27
N ALA A 24 12.85 -3.12 -11.99
CA ALA A 24 11.89 -3.07 -10.88
C ALA A 24 10.85 -4.19 -11.00
N LYS A 25 10.30 -4.38 -12.21
CA LYS A 25 9.37 -5.47 -12.51
C LYS A 25 9.99 -6.86 -12.33
N ALA A 26 11.21 -7.06 -12.86
CA ALA A 26 11.90 -8.34 -12.76
C ALA A 26 12.25 -8.73 -11.31
N LEU A 27 12.54 -7.73 -10.48
CA LEU A 27 12.91 -7.90 -9.07
C LEU A 27 11.70 -7.86 -8.12
N GLY A 28 10.50 -7.56 -8.62
CA GLY A 28 9.29 -7.42 -7.79
C GLY A 28 9.34 -6.25 -6.81
N ALA A 29 10.19 -5.27 -7.05
CA ALA A 29 10.35 -4.07 -6.22
C ALA A 29 9.67 -2.87 -6.87
N SER A 30 9.36 -1.84 -6.08
CA SER A 30 8.94 -0.55 -6.62
C SER A 30 10.12 0.20 -7.25
N LEU A 31 9.82 1.15 -8.14
CA LEU A 31 10.87 1.96 -8.77
C LEU A 31 11.62 2.78 -7.71
N ASP A 32 10.90 3.34 -6.74
CA ASP A 32 11.46 4.13 -5.62
C ASP A 32 12.45 3.30 -4.79
N GLU A 33 12.09 2.04 -4.45
CA GLU A 33 13.01 1.10 -3.78
C GLU A 33 14.25 0.82 -4.63
N LEU A 34 14.08 0.66 -5.95
CA LEU A 34 15.17 0.34 -6.85
C LEU A 34 16.19 1.49 -6.99
N ILE A 35 15.72 2.73 -6.98
CA ILE A 35 16.59 3.91 -7.05
C ILE A 35 17.11 4.36 -5.68
N GLY A 36 16.76 3.63 -4.61
CA GLY A 36 17.19 3.92 -3.25
C GLY A 36 16.51 5.16 -2.65
N GLU A 37 15.40 5.62 -3.25
CA GLU A 37 14.60 6.67 -2.65
C GLU A 37 13.92 6.10 -1.40
N PRO A 38 13.90 6.85 -0.28
CA PRO A 38 13.21 6.42 0.90
C PRO A 38 11.73 6.30 0.57
N VAL A 39 11.24 5.06 0.44
CA VAL A 39 9.80 4.80 0.42
C VAL A 39 9.29 5.28 1.77
N GLY A 40 8.73 6.49 1.78
CA GLY A 40 8.28 7.14 3.00
C GLY A 40 7.44 6.16 3.78
N ALA A 41 7.85 5.87 5.03
CA ALA A 41 7.17 4.92 5.91
C ALA A 41 5.68 5.15 5.76
N ALA A 42 4.96 4.14 5.21
CA ALA A 42 3.59 4.26 4.74
C ALA A 42 2.85 5.22 5.64
N LYS A 43 2.62 6.47 5.15
CA LYS A 43 2.23 7.63 5.97
C LYS A 43 1.32 7.11 7.06
N LYS A 44 1.81 7.03 8.32
CA LYS A 44 0.99 6.53 9.42
C LYS A 44 -0.22 7.43 9.40
N ARG A 45 -1.32 6.88 8.86
CA ARG A 45 -2.44 7.68 8.40
C ARG A 45 -2.94 8.43 9.62
N GLY A 46 -3.61 9.56 9.39
CA GLY A 46 -4.28 10.28 10.47
C GLY A 46 -5.22 9.36 11.27
N PRO A 47 -6.06 9.93 12.15
CA PRO A 47 -7.02 9.16 12.93
C PRO A 47 -7.68 8.05 12.09
N ALA A 48 -7.80 6.85 12.67
CA ALA A 48 -8.26 5.66 11.95
C ALA A 48 -9.45 6.01 11.04
N PRO A 49 -9.51 5.49 9.80
CA PRO A 49 -10.56 5.88 8.87
C PRO A 49 -11.94 5.62 9.51
N LYS A 50 -12.93 6.50 9.26
CA LYS A 50 -14.25 6.43 9.90
C LYS A 50 -14.87 5.02 9.95
N PRO A 51 -14.81 4.18 8.88
CA PRO A 51 -15.31 2.80 8.94
C PRO A 51 -14.67 1.96 10.05
N GLN A 52 -13.36 2.08 10.26
CA GLN A 52 -12.64 1.39 11.32
C GLN A 52 -13.12 1.84 12.70
N GLN A 53 -13.29 3.16 12.91
CA GLN A 53 -13.82 3.71 14.15
C GLN A 53 -15.26 3.23 14.42
N HIS A 54 -16.08 3.10 13.38
CA HIS A 54 -17.44 2.57 13.52
C HIS A 54 -17.43 1.09 13.90
N MET A 55 -16.56 0.27 13.32
CA MET A 55 -16.41 -1.14 13.68
C MET A 55 -16.00 -1.32 15.15
N GLU A 56 -15.07 -0.49 15.63
CA GLU A 56 -14.65 -0.46 17.04
C GLU A 56 -15.81 -0.10 17.98
N ARG A 57 -16.66 0.86 17.61
CA ARG A 57 -17.85 1.19 18.41
C ARG A 57 -18.89 0.08 18.39
N ILE A 58 -19.11 -0.54 17.23
CA ILE A 58 -20.09 -1.63 17.08
C ILE A 58 -19.68 -2.83 17.94
N SER A 59 -18.38 -3.16 17.99
CA SER A 59 -17.89 -4.31 18.76
C SER A 59 -18.11 -4.16 20.28
N GLN A 60 -18.21 -2.92 20.78
CA GLN A 60 -18.49 -2.60 22.18
C GLN A 60 -19.99 -2.65 22.53
N LEU A 61 -20.89 -2.74 21.55
CA LEU A 61 -22.33 -2.80 21.80
C LEU A 61 -22.75 -4.16 22.39
N PRO A 62 -23.83 -4.24 23.17
CA PRO A 62 -24.43 -5.54 23.54
C PRO A 62 -24.88 -6.34 22.32
N LYS A 63 -24.81 -7.68 22.39
CA LYS A 63 -25.09 -8.59 21.26
C LYS A 63 -26.40 -8.32 20.51
N PRO A 64 -27.54 -8.01 21.17
CA PRO A 64 -28.77 -7.68 20.45
C PRO A 64 -28.64 -6.41 19.59
N ARG A 65 -27.93 -5.40 20.09
CA ARG A 65 -27.68 -4.15 19.34
C ARG A 65 -26.69 -4.34 18.20
N GLN A 66 -25.68 -5.18 18.38
CA GLN A 66 -24.77 -5.56 17.28
C GLN A 66 -25.55 -6.18 16.11
N ARG A 67 -26.44 -7.15 16.38
CA ARG A 67 -27.25 -7.83 15.36
C ARG A 67 -28.12 -6.86 14.57
N MET A 68 -28.84 -5.98 15.28
CA MET A 68 -29.67 -4.95 14.66
C MET A 68 -28.89 -4.07 13.68
N VAL A 69 -27.68 -3.62 14.07
CA VAL A 69 -26.83 -2.78 13.20
C VAL A 69 -26.38 -3.55 11.95
N MET A 70 -25.99 -4.82 12.12
CA MET A 70 -25.59 -5.67 10.99
C MET A 70 -26.75 -5.91 10.02
N GLU A 71 -27.95 -6.19 10.52
CA GLU A 71 -29.16 -6.37 9.68
C GLU A 71 -29.47 -5.11 8.86
N MET A 72 -29.33 -3.92 9.44
CA MET A 72 -29.51 -2.66 8.71
C MET A 72 -28.45 -2.44 7.63
N LEU A 73 -27.18 -2.81 7.90
CA LEU A 73 -26.10 -2.72 6.94
C LEU A 73 -26.34 -3.65 5.75
N GLU A 74 -26.73 -4.91 6.01
CA GLU A 74 -27.09 -5.88 4.97
C GLU A 74 -28.24 -5.36 4.09
N LEU A 75 -29.28 -4.78 4.69
CA LEU A 75 -30.40 -4.20 3.95
C LEU A 75 -29.97 -3.02 3.06
N ALA A 76 -29.05 -2.18 3.53
CA ALA A 76 -28.52 -1.06 2.75
C ALA A 76 -27.67 -1.54 1.56
N LEU A 77 -26.81 -2.54 1.77
CA LEU A 77 -25.97 -3.13 0.71
C LEU A 77 -26.80 -3.88 -0.33
N ALA A 78 -27.84 -4.61 0.10
CA ALA A 78 -28.77 -5.30 -0.80
C ALA A 78 -29.62 -4.36 -1.68
N GLN A 79 -29.72 -3.07 -1.34
CA GLN A 79 -30.34 -2.06 -2.20
C GLN A 79 -29.39 -1.56 -3.28
N GLN A 80 -28.08 -1.47 -3.00
CA GLN A 80 -27.08 -1.05 -3.98
C GLN A 80 -26.90 -2.06 -5.11
N GLY A 81 -26.97 -3.37 -4.82
CA GLY A 81 -26.90 -4.41 -5.85
C GLY A 81 -28.14 -4.53 -6.75
N ARG A 82 -29.18 -3.73 -6.51
CA ARG A 82 -30.41 -3.67 -7.33
C ARG A 82 -30.48 -2.43 -8.23
N GLN A 83 -29.52 -1.52 -8.14
CA GLN A 83 -29.34 -0.37 -9.03
C GLN A 83 -28.30 -0.70 -10.10
#